data_AF-A0A0D2MFH4-F1
#
_entry.id   AF-A0A0D2MFH4-F1
#
_cell.length_a   1.000
_cell.length_b   1.000
_cell.length_c   1.000
_cell.angle_alpha   90.00
_cell.angle_beta   90.00
_cell.angle_gamma   90.00
#
_symmetry.space_group_name_H-M   'P 1'
#
loop_
_entity.id
_entity.type
_entity.pdbx_description
1 polymer ?
#
loop_
_entity_poly.entity_id
_entity_poly.type
_entity_poly.pdbx_seq_one_letter_code
_entity_poly.pdbx_strand_id
1 'polypeptide(L)'
;MSYAVVARCRRGFARLARDTGAALVPVIGVGETYLAGRPTLFARVFKALKPFRPYPLKVVFGQPIEPKDGETADELHTRYCDGLLALAKQHNVPLRIVE
;
A
#
# COMPACT_ATOMS: atom_id res chain seq x y z
N MET A 1 3.72 -10.53 12.40
CA MET A 1 3.35 -9.10 12.53
C MET A 1 2.67 -8.70 11.22
N SER A 2 1.45 -8.14 11.24
CA SER A 2 0.72 -7.74 10.02
C SER A 2 0.74 -6.21 9.82
N TYR A 3 0.76 -5.78 8.56
CA TYR A 3 0.73 -4.37 8.16
C TYR A 3 -0.70 -3.90 8.03
N ALA A 4 -1.11 -2.94 8.87
CA ALA A 4 -2.44 -2.35 8.80
C ALA A 4 -2.42 -1.15 7.85
N VAL A 5 -3.14 -1.25 6.73
CA VAL A 5 -3.30 -0.18 5.75
C VAL A 5 -4.66 0.46 5.90
N VAL A 6 -4.66 1.76 6.21
CA VAL A 6 -5.86 2.57 6.40
C VAL A 6 -6.42 2.97 5.03
N ALA A 7 -7.27 2.11 4.47
CA ALA A 7 -7.89 2.32 3.16
C ALA A 7 -9.38 1.98 3.12
N ARG A 8 -9.92 1.29 4.13
CA ARG A 8 -11.29 0.75 4.10
C ARG A 8 -12.35 1.82 3.85
N CYS A 9 -12.20 2.99 4.49
CA CYS A 9 -13.17 4.09 4.38
C CYS A 9 -12.74 5.20 3.41
N ARG A 10 -11.51 5.12 2.87
CA ARG A 10 -10.92 6.17 2.03
C ARG A 10 -11.27 5.94 0.57
N ARG A 11 -12.33 6.60 0.08
CA ARG A 11 -12.86 6.42 -1.28
C ARG A 11 -12.47 7.53 -2.26
N GLY A 12 -11.82 8.59 -1.79
CA GLY A 12 -11.52 9.78 -2.60
C GLY A 12 -10.76 9.46 -3.88
N PHE A 13 -9.76 8.57 -3.81
CA PHE A 13 -8.98 8.17 -4.99
C PHE A 13 -9.83 7.40 -6.01
N ALA A 14 -10.76 6.56 -5.57
CA ALA A 14 -11.63 5.80 -6.46
C ALA A 14 -12.66 6.71 -7.13
N ARG A 15 -13.17 7.72 -6.42
CA ARG A 15 -14.03 8.76 -7.02
C ARG A 15 -13.29 9.52 -8.11
N LEU A 16 -12.06 9.99 -7.81
CA LEU A 16 -11.23 10.70 -8.78
C LEU A 16 -10.92 9.84 -10.01
N ALA A 17 -10.52 8.59 -9.81
CA ALA A 17 -10.24 7.65 -10.90
C ALA A 17 -11.46 7.42 -11.80
N ARG A 18 -12.63 7.18 -11.20
CA ARG A 18 -13.89 7.05 -11.95
C ARG A 18 -14.20 8.32 -12.75
N ASP A 19 -14.11 9.49 -12.11
CA ASP A 19 -14.50 10.77 -12.73
C ASP A 19 -13.55 11.19 -13.86
N THR A 20 -12.29 10.75 -13.81
CA THR A 20 -11.25 11.11 -14.80
C THR A 20 -10.95 10.01 -15.80
N GLY A 21 -11.45 8.78 -15.57
CA GLY A 21 -11.07 7.60 -16.34
C GLY A 21 -9.64 7.11 -16.06
N ALA A 22 -8.98 7.60 -15.01
CA ALA A 22 -7.60 7.21 -14.69
C ALA A 22 -7.54 5.82 -14.04
N ALA A 23 -6.57 5.00 -14.46
CA ALA A 23 -6.32 3.69 -13.86
C ALA A 23 -5.85 3.80 -12.39
N LEU A 24 -6.35 2.90 -11.53
CA LEU A 24 -5.81 2.72 -10.19
C LEU A 24 -4.75 1.62 -10.19
N VAL A 25 -3.54 1.93 -9.70
CA VAL A 25 -2.45 0.95 -9.59
C VAL A 25 -2.24 0.58 -8.13
N PRO A 26 -2.45 -0.68 -7.72
CA PRO A 26 -2.08 -1.14 -6.37
C PRO A 26 -0.56 -1.07 -6.20
N VAL A 27 -0.09 -0.46 -5.10
CA VAL A 27 1.34 -0.33 -4.81
C VAL A 27 1.60 -0.71 -3.36
N ILE A 28 2.63 -1.54 -3.13
CA ILE A 28 3.08 -1.86 -1.77
C ILE A 28 4.59 -1.69 -1.63
N GLY A 29 5.03 -1.23 -0.46
CA GLY A 29 6.43 -1.22 -0.04
C GLY A 29 6.77 -2.47 0.77
N VAL A 30 7.83 -3.17 0.41
CA VAL A 30 8.37 -4.33 1.12
C VAL A 30 9.65 -3.89 1.85
N GLY A 31 9.74 -4.22 3.14
CA GLY A 31 10.87 -3.83 4.02
C GLY A 31 10.68 -2.50 4.74
N GLU A 32 9.50 -1.88 4.61
CA GLU A 32 9.23 -0.52 5.10
C GLU A 32 9.25 -0.40 6.64
N THR A 33 8.93 -1.45 7.40
CA THR A 33 8.98 -1.41 8.89
C THR A 33 10.37 -1.14 9.43
N TYR A 34 11.41 -1.58 8.74
CA TYR A 34 12.80 -1.30 9.12
C TYR A 34 13.22 0.13 8.76
N LEU A 35 12.42 0.84 7.96
CA LEU A 35 12.75 2.16 7.39
C LEU A 35 11.86 3.30 7.92
N ALA A 36 10.54 3.08 7.99
CA ALA A 36 9.51 4.03 8.38
C ALA A 36 8.59 3.52 9.51
N GLY A 37 8.77 2.28 9.98
CA GLY A 37 8.09 1.77 11.17
C GLY A 37 8.53 2.51 12.44
N ARG A 38 7.77 2.37 13.55
CA ARG A 38 8.12 2.94 14.86
C ARG A 38 9.50 2.38 15.26
N PRO A 39 10.58 3.18 15.24
CA PRO A 39 11.92 2.66 15.48
C PRO A 39 12.01 2.23 16.93
N THR A 40 12.54 1.03 17.18
CA THR A 40 12.90 0.61 18.54
C THR A 40 13.96 1.56 19.10
N LEU A 41 14.07 1.63 20.44
CA LEU A 41 15.05 2.52 21.10
C LEU A 41 16.47 2.29 20.56
N PHE A 42 16.83 1.03 20.35
CA PHE A 42 18.11 0.60 19.79
C PHE A 42 18.33 1.09 18.35
N ALA A 43 17.31 1.01 17.49
CA ALA A 43 17.39 1.48 16.11
C ALA A 43 17.59 3.00 16.01
N ARG A 44 17.06 3.79 16.95
CA ARG A 44 17.28 5.25 17.01
C ARG A 44 18.73 5.60 17.31
N VAL A 45 19.35 4.91 18.27
CA VAL A 45 20.76 5.09 18.63
C VAL A 45 21.67 4.66 17.49
N PHE A 46 21.39 3.52 16.85
CA PHE A 46 22.17 3.04 15.72
C PHE A 46 22.09 3.97 14.50
N LYS A 47 20.91 4.54 14.21
CA LYS A 47 20.71 5.51 13.12
C LYS A 47 21.47 6.82 13.34
N ALA A 48 21.67 7.23 14.60
CA ALA A 48 22.46 8.41 14.94
C ALA A 48 23.98 8.18 14.70
N LEU A 49 24.46 6.94 14.88
CA LEU A 49 25.87 6.58 14.72
C LEU A 49 26.24 6.17 13.28
N LYS A 50 25.32 5.55 12.54
CA LYS A 50 25.48 5.23 11.12
C LYS A 50 24.21 5.59 10.35
N PRO A 51 24.21 6.65 9.53
CA PRO A 51 23.09 7.03 8.67
C PRO A 51 22.97 6.09 7.45
N PHE A 52 23.20 4.80 7.63
CA PHE A 52 23.10 3.77 6.59
C PHE A 52 21.80 3.00 6.79
N ARG A 53 21.03 2.84 5.72
CA ARG A 53 19.82 2.00 5.73
C ARG A 53 20.23 0.58 5.35
N PRO A 54 20.27 -0.37 6.31
CA PRO A 54 20.77 -1.71 6.04
C PRO A 54 19.85 -2.54 5.13
N TYR A 55 18.59 -2.12 4.95
CA TYR A 55 17.61 -2.83 4.15
C TYR A 55 17.13 -1.94 2.98
N PRO A 56 17.17 -2.44 1.73
CA PRO A 56 16.63 -1.74 0.59
C PRO A 56 15.09 -1.67 0.69
N LEU A 57 14.51 -0.52 0.38
CA LEU A 57 13.06 -0.42 0.19
C LEU A 57 12.74 -0.99 -1.18
N LYS A 58 11.99 -2.09 -1.23
CA LYS A 58 11.48 -2.64 -2.48
C LYS A 58 10.04 -2.17 -2.67
N VAL A 59 9.78 -1.39 -3.73
CA VAL A 59 8.42 -1.02 -4.12
C VAL A 59 7.97 -1.94 -5.24
N VAL A 60 6.76 -2.46 -5.14
CA VAL A 60 6.17 -3.33 -6.18
C VAL A 60 4.83 -2.77 -6.61
N PHE A 61 4.58 -2.86 -7.91
CA PHE A 61 3.40 -2.33 -8.58
C PHE A 61 2.55 -3.51 -9.08
N GLY A 62 1.26 -3.45 -8.79
CA GLY A 62 0.27 -4.37 -9.32
C GLY A 62 -0.15 -3.99 -10.74
N GLN A 63 -1.06 -4.79 -11.29
CA GLN A 63 -1.69 -4.48 -12.57
C GLN A 63 -2.59 -3.24 -12.44
N PRO A 64 -2.60 -2.34 -13.43
CA PRO A 64 -3.56 -1.23 -13.48
C PRO A 64 -5.01 -1.73 -13.47
N ILE A 65 -5.85 -1.05 -12.71
CA ILE A 65 -7.28 -1.32 -12.58
C ILE A 65 -8.01 -0.16 -13.25
N GLU A 66 -8.43 -0.40 -14.48
CA GLU A 66 -9.22 0.56 -15.24
C GLU A 66 -10.65 0.66 -14.67
N PRO A 67 -11.18 1.89 -14.50
CA PRO A 67 -12.60 2.11 -14.23
C PRO A 67 -13.44 1.53 -15.37
N LYS A 68 -14.55 0.87 -15.04
CA LYS A 68 -15.52 0.41 -16.05
C LYS A 68 -16.65 1.43 -16.23
N ASP A 69 -17.24 1.45 -17.41
CA ASP A 69 -18.41 2.28 -17.68
C ASP A 69 -19.56 1.92 -16.72
N GLY A 70 -20.14 2.94 -16.08
CA GLY A 70 -21.22 2.77 -15.10
C GLY A 70 -20.78 2.22 -13.73
N GLU A 71 -19.50 1.92 -13.53
CA GLU A 71 -18.99 1.43 -12.24
C GLU A 71 -19.03 2.51 -11.17
N THR A 72 -19.51 2.14 -9.99
CA THR A 72 -19.51 3.03 -8.84
C THR A 72 -18.11 3.15 -8.24
N ALA A 73 -17.85 4.25 -7.54
CA ALA A 73 -16.57 4.44 -6.85
C ALA A 73 -16.34 3.38 -5.76
N ASP A 74 -17.39 2.79 -5.20
CA ASP A 74 -17.30 1.74 -4.18
C ASP A 74 -16.90 0.39 -4.79
N GLU A 75 -17.42 0.06 -5.97
CA GLU A 75 -17.00 -1.14 -6.72
C GLU A 75 -15.54 -1.02 -7.17
N LEU A 76 -15.14 0.14 -7.70
CA LEU A 76 -13.75 0.40 -8.09
C LEU A 76 -12.79 0.37 -6.88
N HIS A 77 -13.21 0.96 -5.75
CA HIS A 77 -12.47 0.90 -4.49
C HIS A 77 -12.29 -0.54 -3.99
N THR A 78 -13.34 -1.36 -4.09
CA THR A 78 -13.31 -2.77 -3.69
C THR A 78 -12.31 -3.55 -4.53
N ARG A 79 -12.38 -3.41 -5.87
CA ARG A 79 -11.39 -4.02 -6.79
C ARG A 79 -9.97 -3.60 -6.48
N TYR A 80 -9.77 -2.32 -6.15
CA TYR A 80 -8.47 -1.81 -5.75
C TYR A 80 -7.96 -2.48 -4.45
N CYS A 81 -8.82 -2.58 -3.44
CA CYS A 81 -8.49 -3.24 -2.18
C CYS A 81 -8.14 -4.73 -2.37
N ASP A 82 -8.91 -5.43 -3.21
CA ASP A 82 -8.66 -6.83 -3.55
C ASP A 82 -7.33 -6.98 -4.32
N GLY A 83 -7.06 -6.09 -5.26
CA GLY A 83 -5.80 -6.03 -5.99
C GLY A 83 -4.60 -5.78 -5.06
N LEU A 84 -4.76 -4.91 -4.07
CA LEU A 84 -3.73 -4.63 -3.06
C LEU A 84 -3.45 -5.86 -2.17
N LEU A 85 -4.49 -6.57 -1.74
CA LEU A 85 -4.37 -7.80 -0.95
C LEU A 85 -3.75 -8.94 -1.76
N ALA A 86 -4.13 -9.08 -3.03
CA ALA A 86 -3.54 -10.07 -3.93
C ALA A 86 -2.04 -9.79 -4.16
N LEU A 87 -1.67 -8.54 -4.43
CA LEU A 87 -0.28 -8.12 -4.59
C LEU A 87 0.53 -8.38 -3.30
N ALA A 88 -0.05 -8.08 -2.14
CA ALA A 88 0.58 -8.36 -0.85
C ALA A 88 0.82 -9.86 -0.64
N LYS A 89 -0.17 -10.70 -0.95
CA LYS A 89 -0.05 -12.16 -0.88
C LYS A 89 1.06 -12.68 -1.82
N GLN A 90 1.12 -12.18 -3.06
CA GLN A 90 2.16 -12.56 -4.04
C GLN A 90 3.58 -12.26 -3.53
N HIS A 91 3.75 -11.18 -2.78
CA HIS A 91 5.05 -10.77 -2.23
C HIS A 91 5.28 -11.18 -0.78
N ASN A 92 4.45 -12.09 -0.24
CA ASN A 92 4.53 -12.57 1.14
C ASN A 92 4.49 -11.44 2.20
N VAL A 93 3.75 -10.38 1.91
CA VAL A 93 3.52 -9.26 2.83
C VAL A 93 2.21 -9.53 3.59
N PRO A 94 2.25 -9.73 4.92
CA PRO A 94 1.04 -9.93 5.72
C PRO A 94 0.29 -8.60 5.88
N LEU A 95 -0.41 -8.16 4.83
CA LEU A 95 -1.16 -6.91 4.80
C LEU A 95 -2.62 -7.14 5.20
N ARG A 96 -3.20 -6.20 5.95
CA ARG A 96 -4.63 -6.13 6.25
C ARG A 96 -5.13 -4.72 6.00
N ILE A 97 -6.33 -4.60 5.44
CA ILE A 97 -6.99 -3.32 5.23
C ILE A 97 -7.83 -3.01 6.46
N VAL A 98 -7.67 -1.80 7.00
CA VAL A 98 -8.36 -1.31 8.19
C VAL A 98 -9.02 0.05 7.93
N GLU A 99 -9.84 0.48 8.89
CA GLU A 99 -10.55 1.77 8.90
C GLU A 99 -9.64 2.97 8.87
#